data_AF-A0A3S1YDM0-F1
#
_entry.id   AF-A0A3S1YDM0-F1
#
_cell.length_a   1.000
_cell.length_b   1.000
_cell.length_c   1.000
_cell.angle_alpha   90.00
_cell.angle_beta   90.00
_cell.angle_gamma   90.00
#
_symmetry.space_group_name_H-M   'P 1'
#
loop_
_entity.id
_entity.type
_entity.pdbx_description
1 polymer ?
#
loop_
_entity_poly.entity_id
_entity_poly.type
_entity_poly.pdbx_seq_one_letter_code
_entity_poly.pdbx_strand_id
1 'polypeptide(L)'
;MSDGHQGSCLCGAVRFRTNGALRGVVYCHCSQCRKQSGHFYAATNVANADIVIEGEESITWYEASTFARRGFCKACGSVLFWKPRDQDYVSVMAGSFDRPTGLEGECHIFVGDKGDYYSIDDGLPQFEKSTPSIPVAE
;
A
#
# COMPACT_ATOMS: atom_id res chain seq x y z
N MET A 1 2.68 -13.82 20.19
CA MET A 1 3.62 -12.69 20.12
C MET A 1 3.85 -12.47 18.65
N SER A 2 3.26 -11.47 18.03
CA SER A 2 3.39 -11.30 16.58
C SER A 2 4.77 -10.73 16.29
N ASP A 3 5.63 -11.57 15.72
CA ASP A 3 6.91 -11.18 15.15
C ASP A 3 6.66 -10.06 14.14
N GLY A 4 7.32 -8.92 14.33
CA GLY A 4 7.14 -7.75 13.48
C GLY A 4 7.58 -8.03 12.04
N HIS A 5 6.88 -7.47 11.06
CA HIS A 5 7.29 -7.53 9.67
C HIS A 5 8.33 -6.45 9.37
N GLN A 6 9.24 -6.74 8.44
CA GLN A 6 10.20 -5.76 7.96
C GLN A 6 10.22 -5.75 6.44
N GLY A 7 10.76 -4.68 5.88
CA GLY A 7 10.83 -4.51 4.46
C GLY A 7 11.68 -3.32 4.05
N SER A 8 11.79 -3.13 2.75
CA SER A 8 12.60 -2.06 2.18
C SER A 8 12.17 -1.72 0.76
N CYS A 9 12.63 -0.58 0.25
CA CYS A 9 12.63 -0.34 -1.19
C CYS A 9 13.66 -1.24 -1.89
N LEU A 10 13.57 -1.30 -3.22
CA LEU A 10 14.46 -2.16 -4.03
C LEU A 10 15.95 -1.91 -3.79
N CYS A 11 16.37 -0.65 -3.59
CA CYS A 11 17.77 -0.32 -3.33
C CYS A 11 18.17 -0.35 -1.84
N GLY A 12 17.25 -0.64 -0.93
CA GLY A 12 17.50 -0.67 0.51
C GLY A 12 17.75 0.69 1.18
N ALA A 13 17.65 1.80 0.44
CA ALA A 13 17.83 3.15 0.99
C ALA A 13 16.71 3.58 1.95
N VAL A 14 15.53 2.99 1.79
CA VAL A 14 14.41 3.13 2.72
C VAL A 14 14.14 1.74 3.30
N ARG A 15 14.15 1.62 4.62
CA ARG A 15 13.80 0.40 5.34
C ARG A 15 12.70 0.70 6.34
N PHE A 16 11.88 -0.29 6.65
CA PHE A 16 10.86 -0.13 7.68
C PHE A 16 10.66 -1.42 8.47
N ARG A 17 10.14 -1.27 9.68
CA ARG A 17 9.69 -2.35 10.54
C ARG A 17 8.32 -2.02 11.08
N THR A 18 7.43 -2.99 11.12
CA THR A 18 6.10 -2.87 11.70
C THR A 18 5.97 -3.76 12.92
N ASN A 19 5.29 -3.26 13.94
CA ASN A 19 4.85 -4.03 15.09
C ASN A 19 3.32 -4.19 15.02
N GLY A 20 2.76 -5.13 15.77
CA GLY A 20 1.31 -5.28 15.85
C GLY A 20 0.64 -5.86 14.60
N ALA A 21 -0.67 -5.67 14.52
CA ALA A 21 -1.50 -6.29 13.50
C ALA A 21 -1.48 -5.49 12.19
N LEU A 22 -1.32 -6.21 11.09
CA LEU A 22 -1.52 -5.70 9.75
C LEU A 22 -2.92 -6.09 9.26
N ARG A 23 -3.63 -5.16 8.62
CA ARG A 23 -4.88 -5.50 7.91
C ARG A 23 -4.58 -6.44 6.73
N GLY A 24 -5.57 -7.18 6.24
CA GLY A 24 -5.42 -7.92 5.00
C GLY A 24 -5.00 -7.03 3.81
N VAL A 25 -4.55 -7.63 2.72
CA VAL A 25 -4.06 -6.87 1.56
C VAL A 25 -5.23 -6.42 0.71
N VAL A 26 -5.36 -5.11 0.48
CA VAL A 26 -6.33 -4.57 -0.49
C VAL A 26 -5.63 -4.34 -1.81
N TYR A 27 -6.28 -4.80 -2.87
CA TYR A 27 -5.89 -4.55 -4.24
C TYR A 27 -6.68 -3.35 -4.78
N CYS A 28 -6.01 -2.21 -4.95
CA CYS A 28 -6.63 -0.99 -5.46
C CYS A 28 -6.31 -0.80 -6.94
N HIS A 29 -7.37 -0.84 -7.75
CA HIS A 29 -7.29 -0.86 -9.20
C HIS A 29 -7.43 0.53 -9.86
N CYS A 30 -7.54 1.61 -9.08
CA CYS A 30 -7.76 2.96 -9.62
C CYS A 30 -6.56 3.50 -10.44
N SER A 31 -6.83 4.48 -11.29
CA SER A 31 -5.87 4.93 -12.32
C SER A 31 -4.59 5.52 -11.75
N GLN A 32 -4.67 6.11 -10.56
CA GLN A 32 -3.50 6.58 -9.83
C GLN A 32 -2.60 5.41 -9.41
N CYS A 33 -3.18 4.35 -8.84
CA CYS A 33 -2.46 3.14 -8.46
C CYS A 33 -1.88 2.43 -9.69
N ARG A 34 -2.62 2.34 -10.80
CA ARG A 34 -2.11 1.74 -12.04
C ARG A 34 -0.95 2.52 -12.64
N LYS A 35 -1.10 3.83 -12.78
CA LYS A 35 -0.06 4.68 -13.38
C LYS A 35 1.21 4.74 -12.54
N GLN A 36 1.12 4.58 -11.22
CA GLN A 36 2.29 4.66 -10.35
C GLN A 36 3.00 3.32 -10.13
N SER A 37 2.29 2.18 -10.23
CA SER A 37 2.89 0.84 -10.05
C SER A 37 3.13 0.08 -11.36
N GLY A 38 2.49 0.49 -12.45
CA GLY A 38 2.39 -0.29 -13.68
C GLY A 38 1.32 -1.38 -13.64
N HIS A 39 0.65 -1.62 -12.50
CA HIS A 39 -0.42 -2.61 -12.40
C HIS A 39 -1.56 -2.18 -11.46
N PHE A 40 -1.72 -2.76 -10.27
CA PHE A 40 -2.57 -2.24 -9.20
C PHE A 40 -1.74 -2.11 -7.94
N TYR A 41 -2.21 -1.36 -6.95
CA TYR A 41 -1.57 -1.38 -5.64
C TYR A 41 -2.05 -2.59 -4.86
N ALA A 42 -1.12 -3.37 -4.33
CA ALA A 42 -1.38 -4.32 -3.27
C ALA A 42 -0.85 -3.71 -1.97
N ALA A 43 -1.72 -3.36 -1.03
CA ALA A 43 -1.31 -2.71 0.21
C ALA A 43 -2.04 -3.27 1.43
N THR A 44 -1.29 -3.43 2.52
CA THR A 44 -1.82 -3.57 3.88
C THR A 44 -1.80 -2.19 4.57
N ASN A 45 -2.29 -2.07 5.80
CA ASN A 45 -2.04 -0.92 6.64
C ASN A 45 -1.60 -1.31 8.06
N VAL A 46 -0.94 -0.35 8.70
CA VAL A 46 -0.41 -0.43 10.07
C VAL A 46 -0.66 0.90 10.77
N ALA A 47 -0.88 0.89 12.08
CA ALA A 47 -0.98 2.11 12.87
C ALA A 47 0.33 2.91 12.79
N ASN A 48 0.24 4.24 12.83
CA ASN A 48 1.45 5.10 12.77
C ASN A 48 2.40 4.84 13.94
N ALA A 49 1.85 4.54 15.12
CA ALA A 49 2.62 4.24 16.31
C ALA A 49 3.40 2.91 16.19
N ASP A 50 2.99 2.06 15.25
CA ASP A 50 3.49 0.70 15.10
C ASP A 50 4.42 0.54 13.89
N ILE A 51 4.83 1.64 13.23
CA ILE A 51 5.81 1.60 12.14
C ILE A 51 7.02 2.46 12.45
N VAL A 52 8.21 1.91 12.22
CA VAL A 52 9.48 2.62 12.26
C VAL A 52 10.06 2.64 10.86
N ILE A 53 10.44 3.82 10.37
CA ILE A 53 11.01 4.02 9.04
C ILE A 53 12.44 4.56 9.20
N GLU A 54 13.37 3.92 8.49
CA GLU A 54 14.76 4.38 8.35
C GLU A 54 14.97 4.89 6.92
N GLY A 55 15.72 5.99 6.76
CA GLY A 55 16.01 6.57 5.45
C GLY A 55 14.87 7.46 4.92
N GLU A 56 14.13 8.14 5.79
CA GLU A 56 13.02 9.02 5.40
C GLU A 56 13.44 10.13 4.43
N GLU A 57 14.69 10.59 4.51
CA GLU A 57 15.27 11.57 3.58
C GLU A 57 15.36 11.04 2.14
N SER A 58 15.29 9.72 1.96
CA SER A 58 15.26 9.05 0.66
C SER A 58 13.83 8.85 0.11
N ILE A 59 12.81 9.30 0.84
CA ILE A 59 11.41 9.26 0.42
C ILE A 59 11.01 10.58 -0.24
N THR A 60 10.40 10.50 -1.41
CA THR A 60 9.64 11.60 -1.99
C THR A 60 8.16 11.38 -1.73
N TRP A 61 7.48 12.41 -1.22
CA TRP A 61 6.04 12.41 -1.02
C TRP A 61 5.35 13.16 -2.16
N TYR A 62 4.41 12.50 -2.83
CA TYR A 62 3.58 13.07 -3.87
C TYR A 62 2.11 13.08 -3.47
N GLU A 63 1.44 14.20 -3.72
CA GLU A 63 0.05 14.43 -3.38
C GLU A 63 -0.75 14.62 -4.65
N ALA A 64 -1.61 13.65 -4.97
CA ALA A 64 -2.54 13.79 -6.08
C ALA A 64 -3.82 14.51 -5.66
N SER A 65 -4.10 14.59 -4.35
CA SER A 65 -5.24 15.28 -3.75
C SER A 65 -4.91 15.68 -2.31
N THR A 66 -5.79 16.47 -1.69
CA THR A 66 -5.66 16.84 -0.28
C THR A 66 -5.91 15.68 0.68
N PHE A 67 -6.46 14.56 0.22
CA PHE A 67 -6.88 13.45 1.08
C PHE A 67 -5.70 12.59 1.58
N ALA A 68 -4.73 12.32 0.72
CA ALA A 68 -3.62 11.43 1.02
C ALA A 68 -2.36 11.77 0.21
N ARG A 69 -1.22 11.38 0.76
CA ARG A 69 0.10 11.45 0.11
C ARG A 69 0.65 10.06 -0.17
N ARG A 70 1.46 9.94 -1.21
CA ARG A 70 2.12 8.69 -1.63
C ARG A 70 3.62 8.82 -1.51
N GLY A 71 4.24 7.90 -0.79
CA GLY A 71 5.67 7.87 -0.55
C GLY A 71 6.36 6.86 -1.46
N PHE A 72 7.38 7.30 -2.19
CA PHE A 72 8.21 6.43 -3.02
C PHE A 72 9.69 6.77 -2.85
N CYS A 73 10.55 5.77 -3.03
CA CYS A 73 11.99 5.96 -2.93
C CYS A 73 12.50 6.82 -4.10
N LYS A 74 13.17 7.94 -3.80
CA LYS A 74 13.71 8.85 -4.82
C LYS A 74 14.86 8.25 -5.64
N ALA A 75 15.49 7.19 -5.14
CA ALA A 75 16.62 6.53 -5.79
C ALA A 75 16.22 5.40 -6.74
N CYS A 76 15.30 4.51 -6.33
CA CYS A 76 14.90 3.35 -7.13
C CYS A 76 13.46 3.38 -7.64
N GLY A 77 12.66 4.39 -7.24
CA GLY A 77 11.28 4.54 -7.68
C GLY A 77 10.27 3.59 -7.01
N SER A 78 10.69 2.70 -6.11
CA SER A 78 9.75 1.83 -5.38
C SER A 78 8.69 2.66 -4.67
N VAL A 79 7.42 2.43 -5.00
CA VAL A 79 6.30 2.92 -4.21
C VAL A 79 6.26 2.12 -2.90
N LEU A 80 6.19 2.82 -1.78
CA LEU A 80 6.23 2.21 -0.45
C LEU A 80 4.99 2.48 0.36
N PHE A 81 4.50 3.73 0.32
CA PHE A 81 3.51 4.19 1.29
C PHE A 81 2.34 4.91 0.62
N TRP A 82 1.15 4.70 1.16
CA TRP A 82 0.02 5.59 0.97
C TRP A 82 -0.46 6.04 2.35
N LYS A 83 -0.48 7.35 2.58
CA LYS A 83 -0.71 7.94 3.90
C LYS A 83 -1.89 8.93 3.82
N PRO A 84 -3.06 8.58 4.36
CA PRO A 84 -4.15 9.53 4.52
C PRO A 84 -3.75 10.63 5.52
N ARG A 85 -4.26 11.86 5.34
CA ARG A 85 -3.93 12.99 6.21
C ARG A 85 -4.52 12.86 7.61
N ASP A 86 -5.82 12.55 7.68
CA ASP A 86 -6.59 12.63 8.91
C ASP A 86 -6.87 11.26 9.54
N GLN A 87 -5.93 10.32 9.40
CA GLN A 87 -6.05 8.98 9.98
C GLN A 87 -4.74 8.50 10.61
N ASP A 88 -4.85 7.70 11.66
CA ASP A 88 -3.73 7.21 12.47
C ASP A 88 -3.07 5.93 11.94
N TYR A 89 -3.14 5.71 10.63
CA TYR A 89 -2.47 4.59 9.96
C TYR A 89 -1.73 5.03 8.70
N VAL A 90 -0.81 4.17 8.24
CA VAL A 90 -0.18 4.23 6.93
C VAL A 90 -0.41 2.91 6.20
N SER A 91 -0.73 2.98 4.92
CA SER A 91 -0.75 1.80 4.06
C SER A 91 0.64 1.53 3.51
N VAL A 92 1.10 0.28 3.61
CA VAL A 92 2.42 -0.16 3.14
C VAL A 92 2.22 -1.12 1.98
N MET A 93 2.98 -0.95 0.89
CA MET A 93 2.88 -1.84 -0.27
C MET A 93 3.30 -3.26 0.14
N ALA A 94 2.43 -4.24 -0.07
CA ALA A 94 2.65 -5.62 0.39
C ALA A 94 3.92 -6.23 -0.24
N GLY A 95 4.27 -5.82 -1.45
CA GLY A 95 5.46 -6.28 -2.17
C GLY A 95 6.79 -5.76 -1.64
N SER A 96 6.80 -4.76 -0.73
CA SER A 96 8.04 -4.25 -0.13
C SER A 96 8.43 -4.93 1.18
N PHE A 97 7.64 -5.88 1.68
CA PHE A 97 7.98 -6.69 2.85
C PHE A 97 8.89 -7.86 2.48
N ASP A 98 9.82 -8.20 3.37
CA ASP A 98 10.67 -9.38 3.26
C ASP A 98 9.83 -10.66 3.46
N ARG A 99 10.16 -11.72 2.72
CA ARG A 99 9.47 -13.02 2.82
C ARG A 99 10.06 -13.87 3.95
N PRO A 100 9.24 -14.70 4.63
CA PRO A 100 7.79 -14.87 4.44
C PRO A 100 6.98 -13.78 5.14
N THR A 101 5.92 -13.30 4.48
CA THR A 101 5.06 -12.24 5.05
C THR A 101 3.85 -12.77 5.81
N GLY A 102 3.28 -13.92 5.38
CA GLY A 102 2.01 -14.42 5.91
C GLY A 102 0.80 -13.51 5.62
N LEU A 103 0.95 -12.50 4.76
CA LEU A 103 -0.13 -11.59 4.37
C LEU A 103 -1.05 -12.27 3.34
N GLU A 104 -2.36 -12.11 3.52
CA GLU A 104 -3.39 -12.62 2.61
C GLU A 104 -4.21 -11.48 2.00
N GLY A 105 -4.73 -11.71 0.80
CA GLY A 105 -5.64 -10.78 0.13
C GLY A 105 -6.98 -10.69 0.87
N GLU A 106 -7.48 -9.47 1.02
CA GLU A 106 -8.78 -9.19 1.65
C GLU A 106 -9.86 -8.92 0.61
N CYS A 107 -9.60 -8.01 -0.34
CA CYS A 107 -10.54 -7.66 -1.41
C CYS A 107 -9.91 -6.80 -2.51
N HIS A 108 -10.66 -6.60 -3.59
CA HIS A 108 -10.36 -5.68 -4.68
C HIS A 108 -11.31 -4.48 -4.64
N ILE A 109 -10.75 -3.27 -4.75
CA ILE A 109 -11.52 -2.01 -4.84
C ILE A 109 -11.20 -1.28 -6.15
N PHE A 110 -12.16 -0.48 -6.62
CA PHE A 110 -12.10 0.22 -7.92
C PHE A 110 -11.98 -0.70 -9.12
N VAL A 111 -12.61 -1.87 -9.09
CA VAL A 111 -12.54 -2.81 -10.23
C VAL A 111 -13.19 -2.26 -11.50
N GLY A 112 -14.12 -1.29 -11.38
CA GLY A 112 -14.70 -0.59 -12.52
C GLY A 112 -13.71 0.26 -13.30
N ASP A 113 -12.57 0.62 -12.69
CA ASP A 113 -11.45 1.30 -13.34
C ASP A 113 -10.26 0.33 -13.54
N LYS A 114 -10.39 -0.98 -13.36
CA LYS A 114 -9.25 -1.89 -13.53
C LYS A 114 -8.68 -1.83 -14.95
N GLY A 115 -7.44 -2.28 -15.10
CA GLY A 115 -6.86 -2.47 -16.43
C GLY A 115 -7.68 -3.48 -17.24
N ASP A 116 -7.86 -3.21 -18.52
CA ASP A 116 -8.56 -4.06 -19.47
C ASP A 116 -7.73 -5.28 -19.93
N TYR A 117 -6.47 -5.36 -19.50
CA TYR A 117 -5.50 -6.38 -19.89
C TYR A 117 -5.39 -7.59 -18.95
N TYR A 118 -6.29 -7.76 -17.97
CA TYR A 118 -6.30 -8.91 -17.04
C TYR A 118 -7.68 -9.17 -16.41
N SER A 119 -7.88 -10.38 -15.89
CA SER A 119 -9.04 -10.82 -15.11
C SER A 119 -8.69 -10.97 -13.62
N ILE A 120 -9.70 -10.91 -12.75
CA ILE A 120 -9.56 -11.14 -11.30
C ILE A 120 -10.35 -12.41 -10.96
N ASP A 121 -9.63 -13.52 -10.75
CA ASP A 121 -10.20 -14.88 -10.66
C ASP A 121 -9.83 -15.59 -9.34
N ASP A 122 -9.38 -14.85 -8.32
CA ASP A 122 -8.96 -15.40 -7.02
C ASP A 122 -10.12 -15.64 -6.02
N GLY A 123 -11.35 -15.27 -6.39
CA GLY A 123 -12.55 -15.45 -5.58
C GLY A 123 -12.70 -14.46 -4.42
N LEU A 124 -11.80 -13.47 -4.30
CA LEU A 124 -11.92 -12.43 -3.29
C LEU A 124 -13.06 -11.44 -3.63
N PRO A 125 -13.66 -10.77 -2.63
CA PRO A 125 -14.65 -9.73 -2.86
C PRO A 125 -14.13 -8.65 -3.82
N GLN A 126 -14.97 -8.24 -4.77
CA GLN A 126 -14.66 -7.21 -5.77
C GLN A 126 -15.67 -6.08 -5.69
N PHE A 127 -15.19 -4.84 -5.58
CA PHE A 127 -16.01 -3.64 -5.47
C PHE A 127 -15.71 -2.66 -6.60
N GLU A 128 -16.76 -2.17 -7.28
CA GLU A 128 -16.68 -1.21 -8.39
C GLU A 128 -15.92 0.08 -8.02
N LYS A 129 -16.04 0.50 -6.76
CA LYS A 129 -15.36 1.65 -6.15
C LYS A 129 -14.78 1.24 -4.78
N SER A 130 -14.38 2.21 -3.96
CA SER A 130 -14.05 1.92 -2.56
C SER A 130 -15.29 1.64 -1.71
N THR A 131 -15.06 1.15 -0.49
CA THR A 131 -16.09 0.85 0.51
C THR A 131 -15.94 1.76 1.73
N PRO A 132 -16.99 1.92 2.58
CA PRO A 132 -16.88 2.68 3.82
C PRO A 132 -15.82 2.14 4.79
N SER A 133 -15.49 0.85 4.73
CA SER A 133 -14.44 0.24 5.54
C SER A 133 -13.03 0.51 5.03
N ILE A 134 -12.88 0.96 3.78
CA ILE A 134 -11.59 1.29 3.14
C ILE A 134 -11.68 2.72 2.61
N PRO A 135 -11.58 3.74 3.48
CA PRO A 135 -11.69 5.13 3.06
C PRO A 135 -10.47 5.54 2.22
N VAL A 136 -10.74 6.04 1.03
CA VAL A 136 -9.75 6.53 0.06
C VAL A 136 -10.29 7.77 -0.65
N ALA A 137 -9.41 8.53 -1.30
CA ALA A 137 -9.84 9.64 -2.14
C ALA A 137 -10.71 9.10 -3.29
N GLU A 138 -11.84 9.76 -3.54
CA GLU A 138 -12.68 9.51 -4.72
C GLU A 138 -11.92 9.80 -6.03
#